data_AF-A0AAD7AQC7-F1
#
_entry.id   AF-A0AAD7AQC7-F1
#
_cell.length_a   1.000
_cell.length_b   1.000
_cell.length_c   1.000
_cell.angle_alpha   90.00
_cell.angle_beta   90.00
_cell.angle_gamma   90.00
#
_symmetry.space_group_name_H-M   'P 1'
#
loop_
_entity.id
_entity.type
_entity.pdbx_description
1 polymer ?
#
loop_
_entity_poly.entity_id
_entity_poly.type
_entity_poly.pdbx_seq_one_letter_code
_entity_poly.pdbx_strand_id
1 'polypeptide(L)'
;WTSPIYSFFDDNVETVTDRDGCKYQAFKCKAPRGCKGKSGVYDPHTDRSSTSNLKKHAKQCWGSDVVDARIKGVAADASRDGSIFAAFARSGQRPVNASHRTHTRPEFRTCIVCWIAEANRPLKIVEDRQLQDLLTAGRPDLTTPSRSTVARDLKAVYERSADRVKKLLTEYDGRLSFATDAWTSPNH
;
A
#
# COMPACT_ATOMS: atom_id res chain seq x y z
N TRP A 1 14.31 5.25 18.43
CA TRP A 1 14.23 4.01 17.63
C TRP A 1 12.85 3.94 17.00
N THR A 2 12.70 4.12 15.68
CA THR A 2 11.38 4.32 15.02
C THR A 2 10.90 3.10 14.20
N SER A 3 11.75 2.09 14.04
CA SER A 3 11.40 0.90 13.23
C SER A 3 10.48 -0.07 14.01
N PRO A 4 9.44 -0.65 13.40
CA PRO A 4 8.56 -1.64 14.03
C PRO A 4 9.28 -2.87 14.59
N ILE A 5 10.48 -3.17 14.10
CA ILE A 5 11.28 -4.33 14.52
C ILE A 5 11.64 -4.30 16.01
N TYR A 6 11.77 -3.10 16.61
CA TYR A 6 12.12 -2.98 18.02
C TYR A 6 11.03 -3.51 18.96
N SER A 7 9.79 -3.66 18.49
CA SER A 7 8.70 -4.24 19.30
C SER A 7 8.91 -5.71 19.69
N PHE A 8 9.82 -6.42 19.02
CA PHE A 8 10.19 -7.81 19.35
C PHE A 8 11.26 -7.91 20.45
N PHE A 9 11.79 -6.78 20.91
CA PHE A 9 12.90 -6.69 21.86
C PHE A 9 12.52 -5.85 23.08
N ASP A 10 13.25 -6.03 24.18
CA ASP A 10 13.10 -5.31 25.43
C ASP A 10 13.45 -3.82 25.25
N ASP A 11 12.72 -2.98 25.96
CA ASP A 11 12.91 -1.53 25.91
C ASP A 11 14.10 -1.11 26.78
N ASN A 12 14.52 -1.98 27.71
CA ASN A 12 15.74 -1.83 28.49
C ASN A 12 16.97 -2.22 27.65
N VAL A 13 17.51 -1.24 26.94
CA VAL A 13 18.72 -1.40 26.13
C VAL A 13 19.96 -1.25 27.01
N GLU A 14 20.76 -2.30 27.10
CA GLU A 14 22.03 -2.26 27.83
C GLU A 14 23.17 -1.75 26.93
N THR A 15 24.09 -0.95 27.47
CA THR A 15 25.32 -0.57 26.75
C THR A 15 26.46 -1.46 27.22
N VAL A 16 26.95 -2.31 26.33
CA VAL A 16 28.01 -3.28 26.62
C VAL A 16 29.30 -2.84 25.95
N THR A 17 30.43 -3.14 26.59
CA THR A 17 31.76 -2.90 26.02
C THR A 17 32.40 -4.24 25.68
N ASP A 18 32.82 -4.42 24.43
CA ASP A 18 33.56 -5.61 24.02
C ASP A 18 34.99 -5.60 24.59
N ARG A 19 35.69 -6.74 24.48
CA ARG A 19 37.09 -6.92 24.88
C ARG A 19 38.04 -5.93 24.21
N ASP A 20 37.69 -5.46 23.01
CA ASP A 20 38.44 -4.46 22.25
C ASP A 20 38.09 -3.00 22.62
N GLY A 21 37.27 -2.78 23.65
CA GLY A 21 36.87 -1.45 24.12
C GLY A 21 35.73 -0.80 23.33
N CYS A 22 35.18 -1.48 22.32
CA CYS A 22 34.06 -1.00 21.52
C CYS A 22 32.75 -1.04 22.30
N LYS A 23 32.02 0.09 22.36
CA LYS A 23 30.71 0.17 23.01
C LYS A 23 29.59 -0.09 22.01
N TYR A 24 28.68 -0.99 22.35
CA TYR A 24 27.51 -1.31 21.54
C TYR A 24 26.24 -1.43 22.40
N GLN A 25 25.09 -1.40 21.73
CA GLN A 25 23.76 -1.45 22.36
C GLN A 25 23.17 -2.85 22.23
N ALA A 26 22.77 -3.43 23.35
CA ALA A 26 22.30 -4.79 23.48
C ALA A 26 20.76 -4.84 23.59
N PHE A 27 20.12 -5.66 22.74
CA PHE A 27 18.67 -5.81 22.65
C PHE A 27 18.20 -7.21 23.06
N LYS A 28 17.60 -7.31 24.24
CA LYS A 28 17.06 -8.59 24.74
C LYS A 28 15.79 -8.99 24.00
N CYS A 29 15.72 -10.23 23.51
CA CYS A 29 14.56 -10.73 22.77
C CYS A 29 13.38 -11.06 23.70
N LYS A 30 12.15 -10.64 23.35
CA LYS A 30 10.91 -10.88 24.11
C LYS A 30 10.21 -12.23 23.80
N ALA A 31 10.88 -13.16 23.10
CA ALA A 31 10.23 -14.37 22.58
C ALA A 31 9.70 -15.32 23.69
N PRO A 32 8.43 -15.75 23.62
CA PRO A 32 7.77 -16.47 24.72
C PRO A 32 8.27 -17.91 24.95
N ARG A 33 8.93 -18.53 23.98
CA ARG A 33 9.47 -19.91 24.11
C ARG A 33 10.95 -19.96 24.51
N GLY A 34 11.51 -18.84 24.94
CA GLY A 34 12.93 -18.69 25.23
C GLY A 34 13.77 -18.56 23.95
N CYS A 35 14.67 -17.58 23.93
CA CYS A 35 15.64 -17.43 22.86
C CYS A 35 16.76 -18.47 23.03
N LYS A 36 17.01 -19.30 22.01
CA LYS A 36 18.05 -20.35 22.06
C LYS A 36 19.48 -19.85 21.79
N GLY A 37 19.66 -18.56 21.49
CA GLY A 37 20.97 -17.96 21.24
C GLY A 37 21.63 -17.48 22.54
N LYS A 38 22.95 -17.63 22.66
CA LYS A 38 23.76 -17.04 23.74
C LYS A 38 23.40 -15.56 23.85
N SER A 39 22.84 -15.16 25.00
CA SER A 39 22.54 -13.78 25.43
C SER A 39 22.06 -12.86 24.30
N GLY A 40 20.74 -12.67 24.14
CA GLY A 40 20.13 -11.76 23.16
C GLY A 40 20.70 -10.34 23.23
N VAL A 41 21.84 -10.15 22.59
CA VAL A 41 22.74 -9.01 22.67
C VAL A 41 23.30 -8.93 21.26
N TYR A 42 22.79 -7.98 20.47
CA TYR A 42 23.06 -7.93 19.04
C TYR A 42 23.73 -6.62 18.67
N ASP A 43 24.91 -6.72 18.08
CA ASP A 43 25.73 -5.60 17.67
C ASP A 43 25.36 -5.07 16.26
N PRO A 44 25.16 -3.75 16.09
CA PRO A 44 25.26 -3.10 14.79
C PRO A 44 26.73 -2.74 14.48
N HIS A 45 27.61 -3.74 14.29
CA HIS A 45 29.07 -3.53 14.21
C HIS A 45 29.53 -2.63 13.05
N THR A 46 28.63 -2.28 12.13
CA THR A 46 28.99 -1.55 10.90
C THR A 46 28.06 -0.37 10.58
N ASP A 47 26.84 -0.31 11.14
CA ASP A 47 25.89 0.76 10.81
C ASP A 47 24.77 0.89 11.86
N ARG A 48 24.76 2.02 12.58
CA ARG A 48 23.78 2.35 13.62
C ARG A 48 22.35 2.49 13.08
N SER A 49 22.17 2.59 11.76
CA SER A 49 20.87 2.62 11.09
C SER A 49 20.38 1.25 10.59
N SER A 50 21.24 0.21 10.60
CA SER A 50 20.91 -1.11 10.05
C SER A 50 20.19 -2.00 11.08
N THR A 51 18.96 -2.40 10.73
CA THR A 51 18.13 -3.31 11.56
C THR A 51 18.12 -4.75 11.03
N SER A 52 18.95 -5.04 10.02
CA SER A 52 18.98 -6.33 9.32
C SER A 52 19.26 -7.51 10.25
N ASN A 53 20.16 -7.30 11.20
CA ASN A 53 20.57 -8.21 12.26
C ASN A 53 19.42 -8.56 13.23
N LEU A 54 18.75 -7.53 13.75
CA LEU A 54 17.56 -7.66 14.59
C LEU A 54 16.43 -8.39 13.83
N LYS A 55 16.25 -8.08 12.53
CA LYS A 55 15.26 -8.73 11.67
C LYS A 55 15.54 -10.21 11.47
N LYS A 56 16.78 -10.60 11.18
CA LYS A 56 17.18 -12.01 11.06
C LYS A 56 16.88 -12.78 12.34
N HIS A 57 17.25 -12.21 13.48
CA HIS A 57 16.98 -12.80 14.79
C HIS A 57 15.48 -12.96 15.06
N ALA A 58 14.71 -11.90 14.88
CA ALA A 58 13.28 -11.92 15.13
C ALA A 58 12.58 -13.01 14.30
N LYS A 59 12.96 -13.18 13.01
CA LYS A 59 12.38 -14.23 12.15
C LYS A 59 12.66 -15.64 12.68
N GLN A 60 13.84 -15.85 13.25
CA GLN A 60 14.21 -17.15 13.83
C GLN A 60 13.44 -17.45 15.12
N CYS A 61 13.16 -16.43 15.94
CA CYS A 61 12.48 -16.62 17.23
C CYS A 61 10.94 -16.56 17.14
N TRP A 62 10.39 -15.76 16.23
CA TRP A 62 8.94 -15.50 16.12
C TRP A 62 8.31 -16.07 14.85
N GLY A 63 9.12 -16.55 13.91
CA GLY A 63 8.67 -16.97 12.57
C GLY A 63 8.72 -15.81 11.57
N SER A 64 8.99 -16.13 10.29
CA SER A 64 9.05 -15.14 9.21
C SER A 64 7.77 -14.33 9.10
N ASP A 65 6.63 -15.01 9.22
CA ASP A 65 5.32 -14.47 8.87
C ASP A 65 4.88 -13.43 9.90
N VAL A 66 5.10 -13.71 11.19
CA VAL A 66 4.79 -12.78 12.30
C VAL A 66 5.63 -11.50 12.19
N VAL A 67 6.92 -11.65 11.88
CA VAL A 67 7.84 -10.51 11.76
C VAL A 67 7.54 -9.69 10.52
N ASP A 68 7.31 -10.32 9.38
CA ASP A 68 7.00 -9.63 8.14
C ASP A 68 5.63 -8.94 8.20
N ALA A 69 4.62 -9.53 8.85
CA ALA A 69 3.32 -8.89 9.08
C ALA A 69 3.46 -7.62 9.94
N ARG A 70 4.24 -7.69 11.03
CA ARG A 70 4.49 -6.56 11.93
C ARG A 70 5.27 -5.44 11.24
N ILE A 71 6.28 -5.77 10.43
CA ILE A 71 7.05 -4.78 9.66
C ILE A 71 6.18 -4.12 8.58
N LYS A 72 5.28 -4.87 7.95
CA LYS A 72 4.34 -4.35 6.95
C LYS A 72 3.20 -3.51 7.54
N GLY A 73 3.11 -3.40 8.88
CA GLY A 73 2.05 -2.64 9.55
C GLY A 73 0.67 -3.28 9.43
N VAL A 74 0.60 -4.56 9.06
CA VAL A 74 -0.68 -5.29 9.01
C VAL A 74 -1.04 -5.65 10.45
N ALA A 75 -2.21 -5.18 10.92
CA ALA A 75 -2.73 -5.59 12.22
C ALA A 75 -2.70 -7.12 12.31
N ALA A 76 -2.39 -7.66 13.50
CA ALA A 76 -2.42 -9.10 13.78
C ALA A 76 -3.81 -9.74 13.56
N ASP A 77 -4.81 -8.92 13.24
CA ASP A 77 -6.18 -9.27 12.90
C ASP A 77 -6.44 -9.24 11.38
N ALA A 78 -5.44 -9.57 10.56
CA ALA A 78 -5.73 -10.09 9.22
C ALA A 78 -6.45 -11.43 9.43
N SER A 79 -7.78 -11.32 9.58
CA SER A 79 -8.72 -12.40 9.79
C SER A 79 -8.26 -13.64 9.04
N ARG A 80 -8.29 -14.78 9.74
CA ARG A 80 -8.38 -16.10 9.11
C ARG A 80 -9.77 -16.23 8.46
N ASP A 81 -10.16 -15.27 7.62
CA ASP A 81 -11.29 -15.43 6.74
C ASP A 81 -10.90 -16.58 5.84
N GLY A 82 -11.39 -17.79 6.15
CA GLY A 82 -11.13 -19.03 5.42
C GLY A 82 -11.65 -19.02 3.98
N SER A 83 -11.84 -17.83 3.40
CA SER A 83 -12.07 -17.63 1.99
C SER A 83 -10.85 -18.08 1.19
N ILE A 84 -11.12 -18.78 0.09
CA ILE A 84 -10.11 -19.09 -0.93
C ILE A 84 -9.39 -17.81 -1.37
N PHE A 85 -10.09 -16.68 -1.46
CA PHE A 85 -9.44 -15.42 -1.82
C PHE A 85 -8.33 -15.04 -0.83
N ALA A 86 -8.57 -15.09 0.47
CA ALA A 86 -7.55 -14.76 1.47
C ALA A 86 -6.31 -15.68 1.39
N ALA A 87 -6.50 -16.96 1.01
CA ALA A 87 -5.40 -17.90 0.86
C ALA A 87 -4.52 -17.63 -0.37
N PHE A 88 -5.07 -17.02 -1.43
CA PHE A 88 -4.38 -16.83 -2.72
C PHE A 88 -4.18 -15.36 -3.13
N ALA A 89 -4.72 -14.40 -2.37
CA ALA A 89 -4.62 -12.99 -2.69
C ALA A 89 -3.18 -12.48 -2.60
N ARG A 90 -2.71 -11.81 -3.65
CA ARG A 90 -1.48 -11.02 -3.58
C ARG A 90 -1.74 -9.70 -2.87
N SER A 91 -0.68 -9.14 -2.30
CA SER A 91 -0.71 -7.82 -1.69
C SER A 91 -1.33 -6.79 -2.64
N GLY A 92 -2.39 -6.10 -2.18
CA GLY A 92 -3.12 -5.09 -2.95
C GLY A 92 -4.31 -5.61 -3.77
N GLN A 93 -4.53 -6.93 -3.86
CA GLN A 93 -5.72 -7.46 -4.52
C GLN A 93 -6.94 -7.36 -3.61
N ARG A 94 -8.11 -7.09 -4.21
CA ARG A 94 -9.41 -7.09 -3.52
C ARG A 94 -10.32 -8.16 -4.14
N PRO A 95 -11.16 -8.84 -3.35
CA PRO A 95 -12.16 -9.74 -3.90
C PRO A 95 -13.07 -8.98 -4.87
N VAL A 96 -13.37 -9.60 -6.00
CA VAL A 96 -14.37 -9.05 -6.92
C VAL A 96 -15.74 -9.35 -6.32
N ASN A 97 -16.38 -8.34 -5.75
CA ASN A 97 -17.75 -8.44 -5.27
C ASN A 97 -18.70 -8.23 -6.45
N ALA A 98 -19.30 -9.31 -6.94
CA ALA A 98 -20.36 -9.22 -7.92
C ALA A 98 -21.61 -8.62 -7.26
N SER A 99 -22.05 -7.46 -7.73
CA SER A 99 -23.30 -6.83 -7.29
C SER A 99 -24.41 -7.17 -8.27
N HIS A 100 -25.52 -7.72 -7.75
CA HIS A 100 -26.76 -7.90 -8.53
C HIS A 100 -27.55 -6.60 -8.67
N ARG A 101 -27.22 -5.56 -7.89
CA ARG A 101 -27.87 -4.25 -7.97
C ARG A 101 -27.46 -3.54 -9.26
N THR A 102 -28.45 -3.10 -10.03
CA THR A 102 -28.25 -2.23 -11.19
C THR A 102 -27.78 -0.84 -10.75
N HIS A 103 -26.71 -0.35 -11.38
CA HIS A 103 -26.25 1.01 -11.15
C HIS A 103 -27.28 2.02 -11.64
N THR A 104 -27.51 3.05 -10.84
CA THR A 104 -28.21 4.26 -11.29
C THR A 104 -27.36 4.98 -12.36
N ARG A 105 -27.97 5.86 -13.17
CA ARG A 105 -27.24 6.62 -14.18
C ARG A 105 -26.04 7.41 -13.62
N PRO A 106 -26.12 8.08 -12.45
CA PRO A 106 -24.97 8.75 -11.85
C PRO A 106 -23.89 7.76 -11.41
N GLU A 107 -24.26 6.63 -10.78
CA GLU A 107 -23.30 5.59 -10.37
C GLU A 107 -22.56 5.02 -11.58
N PHE A 108 -23.28 4.71 -12.66
CA PHE A 108 -22.70 4.21 -13.90
C PHE A 108 -21.68 5.18 -14.52
N ARG A 109 -22.02 6.48 -14.58
CA ARG A 109 -21.10 7.52 -15.06
C ARG A 109 -19.84 7.62 -14.20
N THR A 110 -19.99 7.59 -12.88
CA THR A 110 -18.84 7.60 -11.96
C THR A 110 -17.95 6.38 -12.17
N CYS A 111 -18.53 5.18 -12.30
CA CYS A 111 -17.78 3.96 -12.56
C CYS A 111 -16.99 4.02 -13.88
N ILE A 112 -17.60 4.54 -14.96
CA ILE A 112 -16.91 4.74 -16.24
C ILE A 112 -15.73 5.71 -16.09
N VAL A 113 -15.92 6.84 -15.40
CA VAL A 113 -14.86 7.84 -15.22
C VAL A 113 -13.71 7.27 -14.41
N CYS A 114 -13.98 6.57 -13.30
CA CYS A 114 -12.96 5.89 -12.51
C CYS A 114 -12.20 4.87 -13.34
N TRP A 115 -12.91 4.00 -14.07
CA TRP A 115 -12.27 3.00 -14.93
C TRP A 115 -11.35 3.62 -15.98
N ILE A 116 -11.82 4.68 -16.65
CA ILE A 116 -11.04 5.38 -17.67
C ILE A 116 -9.78 6.01 -17.08
N ALA A 117 -9.90 6.67 -15.92
CA ALA A 117 -8.79 7.31 -15.24
C ALA A 117 -7.77 6.29 -14.73
N GLU A 118 -8.23 5.22 -14.08
CA GLU A 118 -7.36 4.20 -13.47
C GLU A 118 -6.64 3.33 -14.50
N ALA A 119 -7.31 3.00 -15.61
CA ALA A 119 -6.75 2.16 -16.67
C ALA A 119 -6.16 2.95 -17.86
N ASN A 120 -6.05 4.28 -17.72
CA ASN A 120 -5.56 5.21 -18.73
C ASN A 120 -6.15 4.95 -20.12
N ARG A 121 -7.48 4.87 -20.19
CA ARG A 121 -8.21 4.53 -21.43
C ARG A 121 -8.52 5.78 -22.26
N PRO A 122 -8.53 5.69 -23.60
CA PRO A 122 -8.95 6.80 -24.43
C PRO A 122 -10.44 7.08 -24.21
N LEU A 123 -10.82 8.36 -24.08
CA LEU A 123 -12.22 8.74 -23.83
C LEU A 123 -13.19 8.25 -24.91
N LYS A 124 -12.70 8.05 -26.14
CA LYS A 124 -13.49 7.55 -27.28
C LYS A 124 -13.97 6.11 -27.07
N ILE A 125 -13.38 5.35 -26.14
CA ILE A 125 -13.77 3.95 -25.87
C ILE A 125 -15.25 3.80 -25.50
N VAL A 126 -15.86 4.81 -24.88
CA VAL A 126 -17.29 4.77 -24.49
C VAL A 126 -18.25 4.85 -25.67
N GLU A 127 -17.74 5.22 -26.85
CA GLU A 127 -18.48 5.28 -28.11
C GLU A 127 -18.26 4.00 -28.94
N ASP A 128 -17.51 3.02 -28.43
CA ASP A 128 -17.36 1.72 -29.07
C ASP A 128 -18.69 0.94 -29.03
N ARG A 129 -19.15 0.49 -30.20
CA ARG A 129 -20.43 -0.18 -30.36
C ARG A 129 -20.50 -1.50 -29.58
N GLN A 130 -19.46 -2.33 -29.66
CA GLN A 130 -19.47 -3.64 -29.00
C GLN A 130 -19.45 -3.50 -27.48
N LEU A 131 -18.70 -2.53 -26.97
CA LEU A 131 -18.70 -2.21 -25.56
C LEU A 131 -20.07 -1.67 -25.10
N GLN A 132 -20.71 -0.80 -25.88
CA GLN A 132 -22.06 -0.33 -25.56
C GLN A 132 -23.07 -1.47 -25.50
N ASP A 133 -23.01 -2.41 -26.45
CA ASP A 133 -23.86 -3.61 -26.46
C ASP A 133 -23.65 -4.43 -25.17
N LEU A 134 -22.40 -4.63 -24.75
CA LEU A 134 -22.06 -5.36 -23.51
C LEU A 134 -22.53 -4.63 -22.25
N LEU A 135 -22.36 -3.31 -22.18
CA LEU A 135 -22.72 -2.52 -20.99
C LEU A 135 -24.23 -2.35 -20.82
N THR A 136 -24.97 -2.36 -21.93
CA THR A 136 -26.43 -2.17 -21.96
C THR A 136 -27.21 -3.48 -22.03
N ALA A 137 -26.54 -4.62 -22.18
CA ALA A 137 -27.15 -5.94 -22.20
C ALA A 137 -28.05 -6.16 -20.95
N GLY A 138 -29.33 -6.43 -21.18
CA GLY A 138 -30.33 -6.60 -20.13
C GLY A 138 -30.72 -5.31 -19.39
N ARG A 139 -30.32 -4.13 -19.87
CA ARG A 139 -30.61 -2.81 -19.27
C ARG A 139 -31.02 -1.78 -20.33
N PRO A 140 -32.22 -1.90 -20.92
CA PRO A 140 -32.68 -1.02 -22.00
C PRO A 140 -32.77 0.46 -21.60
N ASP A 141 -33.00 0.76 -20.32
CA ASP A 141 -33.11 2.15 -19.83
C ASP A 141 -31.75 2.84 -19.58
N LEU A 142 -30.66 2.07 -19.67
CA LEU A 142 -29.31 2.58 -19.42
C LEU A 142 -28.77 3.26 -20.67
N THR A 143 -28.60 4.58 -20.58
CA THR A 143 -27.98 5.37 -21.65
C THR A 143 -26.48 5.51 -21.39
N THR A 144 -25.67 5.10 -22.35
CA THR A 144 -24.21 5.28 -22.29
C THR A 144 -23.84 6.77 -22.44
N PRO A 145 -22.95 7.32 -21.60
CA PRO A 145 -22.51 8.70 -21.75
C PRO A 145 -21.69 8.89 -23.03
N SER A 146 -21.83 10.04 -23.68
CA SER A 146 -20.95 10.43 -24.78
C SER A 146 -19.53 10.74 -24.30
N ARG A 147 -18.55 10.69 -25.22
CA ARG A 147 -17.16 11.07 -24.93
C ARG A 147 -17.05 12.46 -24.28
N SER A 148 -17.82 13.43 -24.77
CA SER A 148 -17.84 14.80 -24.22
C SER A 148 -18.42 14.87 -22.80
N THR A 149 -19.36 13.98 -22.47
CA THR A 149 -19.91 13.88 -21.11
C THR A 149 -18.87 13.31 -20.16
N VAL A 150 -18.21 12.22 -20.56
CA VAL A 150 -17.13 11.61 -19.78
C VAL A 150 -15.97 12.59 -19.58
N ALA A 151 -15.59 13.36 -20.60
CA ALA A 151 -14.56 14.38 -20.48
C ALA A 151 -14.89 15.44 -19.42
N ARG A 152 -16.14 15.93 -19.39
CA ARG A 152 -16.61 16.89 -18.38
C ARG A 152 -16.60 16.29 -16.98
N ASP A 153 -17.07 15.04 -16.85
CA ASP A 153 -17.10 14.36 -15.56
C ASP A 153 -15.69 14.07 -15.04
N LEU A 154 -14.78 13.65 -15.92
CA LEU A 154 -13.36 13.44 -15.59
C LEU A 154 -12.71 14.74 -15.11
N LYS A 155 -12.97 15.86 -15.79
CA LYS A 155 -12.49 17.18 -15.35
C LYS A 155 -13.02 17.53 -13.96
N ALA A 156 -14.31 17.32 -13.70
CA ALA A 156 -14.90 17.61 -12.39
C ALA A 156 -14.31 16.72 -11.27
N VAL A 157 -14.05 15.44 -11.55
CA VAL A 157 -13.39 14.51 -10.61
C VAL A 157 -11.94 14.94 -10.38
N TYR A 158 -11.22 15.33 -11.43
CA TYR A 158 -9.86 15.85 -11.34
C TYR A 158 -9.79 17.10 -10.47
N GLU A 159 -10.64 18.11 -10.72
CA GLU A 159 -10.66 19.36 -9.97
C GLU A 159 -10.87 19.11 -8.47
N ARG A 160 -11.86 18.27 -8.10
CA ARG A 160 -12.10 17.90 -6.70
C ARG A 160 -10.92 17.14 -6.08
N SER A 161 -10.29 16.27 -6.85
CA SER A 161 -9.14 15.49 -6.39
C SER A 161 -7.92 16.40 -6.19
N ALA A 162 -7.69 17.32 -7.12
CA ALA A 162 -6.63 18.32 -7.05
C ALA A 162 -6.81 19.25 -5.86
N ASP A 163 -8.02 19.73 -5.58
CA ASP A 163 -8.32 20.55 -4.39
C ASP A 163 -8.01 19.80 -3.09
N ARG A 164 -8.36 18.52 -3.03
CA ARG A 164 -8.04 17.67 -1.87
C ARG A 164 -6.54 17.47 -1.71
N VAL A 165 -5.81 17.18 -2.80
CA VAL A 165 -4.36 17.03 -2.77
C VAL A 165 -3.68 18.35 -2.39
N LYS A 166 -4.15 19.48 -2.92
CA LYS A 166 -3.69 20.82 -2.55
C LYS A 166 -3.83 21.04 -1.06
N LYS A 167 -5.00 20.74 -0.47
CA LYS A 167 -5.21 20.84 0.98
C LYS A 167 -4.21 19.97 1.76
N LEU A 168 -4.04 18.71 1.37
CA LEU A 168 -3.08 17.79 2.00
C LEU A 168 -1.63 18.30 1.94
N LEU A 169 -1.22 18.88 0.81
CA LEU A 169 0.11 19.45 0.64
C LEU A 169 0.30 20.75 1.42
N THR A 170 -0.74 21.59 1.52
CA THR A 170 -0.70 22.85 2.29
C THR A 170 -0.66 22.61 3.80
N GLU A 171 -1.37 21.60 4.30
CA GLU A 171 -1.43 21.26 5.73
C GLU A 171 -0.23 20.42 6.20
N TYR A 172 0.69 20.06 5.29
CA TYR A 172 1.83 19.23 5.62
C TYR A 172 2.94 20.00 6.35
N ASP A 173 3.18 19.68 7.62
CA ASP A 173 4.18 20.32 8.49
C ASP A 173 5.65 19.97 8.13
N GLY A 174 5.85 19.05 7.18
CA GLY A 174 7.17 18.62 6.74
C GLY A 174 7.72 19.40 5.54
N ARG A 175 8.91 18.99 5.08
CA ARG A 175 9.49 19.53 3.83
C ARG A 175 8.93 18.79 2.62
N LEU A 176 8.55 19.53 1.59
CA LEU A 176 8.18 18.98 0.28
C LEU A 176 9.40 19.01 -0.64
N SER A 177 9.67 17.90 -1.33
CA SER A 177 10.70 17.81 -2.37
C SER A 177 10.02 17.67 -3.73
N PHE A 178 10.40 18.53 -4.67
CA PHE A 178 9.89 18.51 -6.04
C PHE A 178 11.01 18.05 -6.98
N ALA A 179 10.74 16.98 -7.73
CA ALA A 179 11.58 16.58 -8.85
C ALA A 179 10.86 17.00 -10.13
N THR A 180 11.57 17.67 -11.03
CA THR A 180 11.06 18.02 -12.36
C THR A 180 11.73 17.11 -13.36
N ASP A 181 10.92 16.41 -14.15
CA ASP A 181 11.42 15.64 -15.28
C ASP A 181 11.27 16.46 -16.57
N ALA A 182 12.34 16.55 -17.35
CA ALA A 182 12.45 17.38 -18.53
C ALA A 182 13.13 16.59 -19.66
N TRP A 183 12.38 15.67 -20.26
CA TRP A 183 12.80 14.99 -21.49
C TRP A 183 12.21 15.67 -22.74
N THR A 184 12.92 15.57 -23.86
CA THR A 184 12.41 15.97 -25.18
C THR A 184 11.90 14.72 -25.92
N SER A 185 10.70 14.80 -26.49
CA SER A 185 10.14 13.77 -27.37
C SER A 185 10.11 14.31 -28.79
N PRO A 186 10.93 13.81 -29.73
CA PRO A 186 10.80 14.18 -31.14
C PRO A 186 9.48 13.61 -31.68
N ASN A 187 8.45 14.45 -31.79
CA ASN A 187 7.26 14.13 -32.57
C ASN A 187 7.59 14.34 -34.04
N HIS A 188 7.63 13.23 -34.81
CA HIS A 188 7.98 13.20 -36.22
C HIS A 188 6.76 12.95 -37.11
#